data_AF-A0A970WD62-F1
#
_entry.id   AF-A0A970WD62-F1
#
_cell.length_a   1.000
_cell.length_b   1.000
_cell.length_c   1.000
_cell.angle_alpha   90.00
_cell.angle_beta   90.00
_cell.angle_gamma   90.00
#
_symmetry.space_group_name_H-M   'P 1'
#
loop_
_entity.id
_entity.type
_entity.pdbx_description
1 polymer ?
#
loop_
_entity_poly.entity_id
_entity_poly.type
_entity_poly.pdbx_seq_one_letter_code
_entity_poly.pdbx_strand_id
1 'polypeptide(L)'
;MRVLDYLIRRYGETEVARRPARRVALPTAVVNTRAMVVHHHLWSGVVAGVKSRSQAQQRIANVLHRMEDSFGSAEEDGTDESHSINPFDEPEDYPFPTRHRWGRTVFWAFRLGCGRLKAVRRSLAHSPFLPEYAVKYLLEGPGLTAAEHVQAIKMLACCASRYVFESAVEALADRLESAGCDPVCKALADLLRRPVVQEFYYPKTVKTAQMRLRERLASEAPDQRRRAIGVLGLLGDLQDISLLADLAAVGDVDGAFPNETTALLAAMDQISRRPNL
;
A
#
# COMPACT_ATOMS: atom_id res chain seq x y z
N MET A 1 1.26 -28.96 13.66
CA MET A 1 0.36 -28.74 14.82
C MET A 1 -0.20 -27.33 14.68
N ARG A 2 -1.51 -27.16 14.50
CA ARG A 2 -2.11 -25.82 14.32
C ARG A 2 -2.05 -25.09 15.66
N VAL A 3 -1.88 -23.76 15.66
CA VAL A 3 -1.80 -22.94 16.89
C VAL A 3 -2.98 -23.20 17.82
N LEU A 4 -4.17 -23.40 17.25
CA LEU A 4 -5.38 -23.76 17.98
C LEU A 4 -5.24 -25.10 18.73
N ASP A 5 -4.68 -26.14 18.11
CA ASP A 5 -4.44 -27.44 18.77
C ASP A 5 -3.48 -27.30 19.95
N TYR A 6 -2.46 -26.45 19.82
CA TYR A 6 -1.52 -26.17 20.89
C TYR A 6 -2.20 -25.45 22.06
N LEU A 7 -3.01 -24.42 21.77
CA LEU A 7 -3.73 -23.68 22.79
C LEU A 7 -4.75 -24.57 23.51
N ILE A 8 -5.50 -25.40 22.77
CA ILE A 8 -6.44 -26.37 23.35
C ILE A 8 -5.70 -27.38 24.24
N ARG A 9 -4.59 -27.97 23.77
CA ARG A 9 -3.82 -28.94 24.57
C ARG A 9 -3.14 -28.33 25.79
N ARG A 10 -2.67 -27.08 25.69
CA ARG A 10 -1.90 -26.40 26.75
C ARG A 10 -2.80 -25.78 27.80
N TYR A 11 -3.95 -25.23 27.40
CA TYR A 11 -4.80 -24.42 28.27
C TYR A 11 -6.21 -24.97 28.45
N GLY A 12 -6.64 -25.99 27.69
CA GLY A 12 -8.01 -26.53 27.75
C GLY A 12 -8.41 -27.10 29.11
N GLU A 13 -7.45 -27.54 29.91
CA GLU A 13 -7.66 -28.06 31.27
C GLU A 13 -7.64 -26.98 32.36
N THR A 14 -7.24 -25.74 32.04
CA THR A 14 -7.11 -24.68 33.04
C THR A 14 -8.48 -24.22 33.55
N GLU A 15 -8.58 -23.81 34.81
CA GLU A 15 -9.83 -23.27 35.37
C GLU A 15 -10.37 -22.11 34.53
N VAL A 16 -9.50 -21.31 33.93
CA VAL A 16 -9.88 -20.18 33.06
C VAL A 16 -10.59 -20.67 31.79
N ALA A 17 -10.12 -21.76 31.19
CA ALA A 17 -10.76 -22.36 30.01
C ALA A 17 -12.05 -23.13 30.35
N ARG A 18 -12.19 -23.61 31.59
CA ARG A 18 -13.41 -24.27 32.11
C ARG A 18 -14.50 -23.29 32.51
N ARG A 19 -14.16 -22.01 32.73
CA ARG A 19 -15.18 -20.98 32.96
C ARG A 19 -15.99 -20.84 31.66
N PRO A 20 -17.33 -20.92 31.73
CA PRO A 20 -18.14 -20.57 30.57
C PRO A 20 -17.70 -19.19 30.12
N ALA A 21 -17.35 -19.04 28.85
CA ALA A 21 -17.04 -17.75 28.29
C ALA A 21 -18.19 -16.83 28.70
N ARG A 22 -17.92 -15.85 29.59
CA ARG A 22 -18.90 -14.80 29.84
C ARG A 22 -19.25 -14.34 28.44
N ARG A 23 -20.54 -14.39 28.08
CA ARG A 23 -21.01 -13.74 26.86
C ARG A 23 -20.54 -12.30 27.00
N VAL A 24 -19.37 -12.01 26.46
CA VAL A 24 -19.06 -10.69 25.96
C VAL A 24 -20.15 -10.58 24.92
N ALA A 25 -21.22 -9.88 25.28
CA ALA A 25 -22.16 -9.41 24.29
C ALA A 25 -21.29 -8.55 23.39
N LEU A 26 -20.69 -9.17 22.37
CA LEU A 26 -20.02 -8.47 21.30
C LEU A 26 -21.16 -7.62 20.75
N PRO A 27 -21.12 -6.29 20.97
CA PRO A 27 -22.29 -5.43 20.86
C PRO A 27 -22.75 -5.42 19.42
N THR A 28 -23.62 -6.36 19.00
CA THR A 28 -24.00 -6.62 17.60
C THR A 28 -22.87 -6.26 16.63
N ALA A 29 -21.65 -6.69 16.97
CA ALA A 29 -20.48 -6.19 16.28
C ALA A 29 -20.53 -6.91 14.94
N VAL A 30 -20.85 -6.17 13.88
CA VAL A 30 -20.79 -6.69 12.53
C VAL A 30 -19.35 -7.13 12.34
N VAL A 31 -19.12 -8.43 12.44
CA VAL A 31 -17.79 -9.00 12.32
C VAL A 31 -17.40 -8.75 10.88
N ASN A 32 -16.45 -7.84 10.68
CA ASN A 32 -15.87 -7.58 9.37
C ASN A 32 -15.00 -8.79 8.98
N THR A 33 -15.67 -9.86 8.53
CA THR A 33 -15.07 -11.13 8.07
C THR A 33 -14.02 -10.88 7.00
N ARG A 34 -14.22 -9.84 6.19
CA ARG A 34 -13.26 -9.40 5.18
C ARG A 34 -11.95 -8.90 5.81
N ALA A 35 -12.03 -7.98 6.77
CA ALA A 35 -10.87 -7.51 7.50
C ALA A 35 -10.14 -8.68 8.18
N MET A 36 -10.89 -9.65 8.73
CA MET A 36 -10.28 -10.87 9.29
C MET A 36 -9.49 -11.67 8.26
N VAL A 37 -10.02 -11.88 7.06
CA VAL A 37 -9.29 -12.58 5.96
C VAL A 37 -8.05 -11.81 5.55
N VAL A 38 -8.17 -10.50 5.32
CA VAL A 38 -7.02 -9.66 4.95
C VAL A 38 -5.94 -9.70 6.03
N HIS A 39 -6.30 -9.49 7.30
CA HIS A 39 -5.35 -9.54 8.40
C HIS A 39 -4.75 -10.93 8.58
N HIS A 40 -5.52 -12.00 8.34
CA HIS A 40 -4.99 -13.36 8.35
C HIS A 40 -3.86 -13.52 7.33
N HIS A 41 -4.02 -13.02 6.10
CA HIS A 41 -3.00 -13.07 5.06
C HIS A 41 -1.81 -12.14 5.31
N LEU A 42 -2.04 -10.93 5.81
CA LEU A 42 -0.97 -10.01 6.20
C LEU A 42 -0.13 -10.60 7.34
N TRP A 43 -0.77 -11.27 8.29
CA TRP A 43 -0.10 -11.90 9.41
C TRP A 43 0.45 -13.27 9.08
N SER A 44 -0.10 -13.99 8.10
CA SER A 44 0.46 -15.26 7.67
C SER A 44 1.86 -15.06 7.12
N GLY A 45 2.18 -13.97 6.41
CA GLY A 45 3.57 -13.65 6.04
C GLY A 45 4.49 -13.39 7.25
N VAL A 46 3.92 -12.91 8.36
CA VAL A 46 4.65 -12.72 9.62
C VAL A 46 4.82 -14.08 10.33
N VAL A 47 3.81 -14.93 10.35
CA VAL A 47 3.82 -16.20 11.10
C VAL A 47 4.42 -17.37 10.29
N ALA A 48 4.29 -17.36 8.97
CA ALA A 48 4.88 -18.27 7.97
C ALA A 48 6.36 -17.94 7.75
N GLY A 49 7.10 -18.02 8.84
CA GLY A 49 8.55 -17.90 8.91
C GLY A 49 9.07 -18.37 10.27
N VAL A 50 8.17 -18.77 11.16
CA VAL A 50 8.45 -19.35 12.46
C VAL A 50 9.00 -20.76 12.24
N LYS A 51 10.33 -20.86 12.20
CA LYS A 51 11.04 -22.14 12.05
C LYS A 51 11.13 -22.92 13.36
N SER A 52 10.83 -22.26 14.48
CA SER A 52 10.97 -22.83 15.82
C SER A 52 9.83 -22.46 16.76
N ARG A 53 9.61 -23.30 17.77
CA ARG A 53 8.61 -23.10 18.82
C ARG A 53 8.82 -21.81 19.63
N SER A 54 10.07 -21.40 19.86
CA SER A 54 10.39 -20.16 20.58
C SER A 54 9.99 -18.92 19.77
N GLN A 55 10.23 -18.92 18.46
CA GLN A 55 9.79 -17.84 17.57
C GLN A 55 8.26 -17.71 17.51
N ALA A 56 7.53 -18.84 17.62
CA ALA A 56 6.07 -18.83 17.70
C ALA A 56 5.60 -18.13 18.98
N GLN A 57 6.18 -18.54 20.11
CA GLN A 57 5.83 -18.03 21.44
C GLN A 57 6.14 -16.54 21.58
N GLN A 58 7.30 -16.10 21.11
CA GLN A 58 7.69 -14.69 21.18
C GLN A 58 6.81 -13.79 20.28
N ARG A 59 6.37 -14.30 19.13
CA ARG A 59 5.45 -13.55 18.25
C ARG A 59 4.03 -13.49 18.80
N ILE A 60 3.53 -14.58 19.39
CA ILE A 60 2.23 -14.58 20.08
C ILE A 60 2.27 -13.59 21.26
N ALA A 61 3.36 -13.58 22.04
CA ALA A 61 3.54 -12.60 23.11
C ALA A 61 3.52 -11.15 22.60
N ASN A 62 4.19 -10.86 21.47
CA ASN A 62 4.17 -9.52 20.87
C ASN A 62 2.78 -9.11 20.35
N VAL A 63 1.98 -10.04 19.84
CA VAL A 63 0.60 -9.77 19.40
C VAL A 63 -0.29 -9.48 20.62
N LEU A 64 -0.18 -10.29 21.68
CA LEU A 64 -0.94 -10.08 22.91
C LEU A 64 -0.59 -8.75 23.57
N HIS A 65 0.70 -8.38 23.63
CA HIS A 65 1.12 -7.06 24.13
C HIS A 65 0.52 -5.91 23.31
N ARG A 66 0.52 -5.98 21.98
CA ARG A 66 -0.10 -4.94 21.15
C ARG A 66 -1.61 -4.84 21.35
N MET A 67 -2.29 -5.97 21.57
CA MET A 67 -3.72 -5.97 21.87
C MET A 67 -3.97 -5.31 23.23
N GLU A 68 -3.19 -5.65 24.25
CA GLU A 68 -3.27 -5.00 25.57
C GLU A 68 -3.02 -3.48 25.48
N ASP A 69 -2.02 -3.05 24.72
CA ASP A 69 -1.71 -1.63 24.52
C ASP A 69 -2.82 -0.88 23.76
N SER A 70 -3.44 -1.54 22.77
CA SER A 70 -4.54 -0.96 21.95
C SER A 70 -5.85 -0.81 22.72
N PHE A 71 -6.04 -1.54 23.81
CA PHE A 71 -7.21 -1.40 24.70
C PHE A 71 -6.93 -0.50 25.92
N GLY A 72 -5.67 -0.09 26.14
CA GLY A 72 -5.24 0.66 27.33
C GLY A 72 -4.94 2.14 27.14
N SER A 73 -5.00 2.68 25.91
CA SER A 73 -4.53 4.05 25.62
C SER A 73 -5.48 4.85 24.71
N ALA A 74 -6.77 4.87 25.08
CA ALA A 74 -7.74 5.85 24.58
C ALA A 74 -7.90 7.00 25.59
N GLU A 75 -6.79 7.54 26.09
CA GLU A 75 -6.78 8.82 26.80
C GLU A 75 -6.11 9.88 25.93
N GLU A 76 -6.84 10.98 25.82
CA GLU A 76 -6.57 12.20 25.07
C GLU A 76 -5.14 12.72 25.25
N ASP A 77 -4.40 12.85 24.16
CA ASP A 77 -3.42 13.92 24.03
C ASP A 77 -3.47 14.49 22.61
N GLY A 78 -4.44 15.38 22.43
CA GLY A 78 -4.50 16.28 21.29
C GLY A 78 -3.50 17.40 21.46
N THR A 79 -2.23 17.12 21.25
CA THR A 79 -1.24 18.15 20.90
C THR A 79 -1.12 18.17 19.37
N ASP A 80 -1.88 19.09 18.78
CA ASP A 80 -1.77 19.53 17.39
C ASP A 80 -0.41 20.25 17.22
N GLU A 81 0.68 19.48 17.22
CA GLU A 81 1.96 19.93 16.72
C GLU A 81 1.84 20.04 15.20
N SER A 82 1.36 21.20 14.78
CA SER A 82 1.61 21.73 13.45
C SER A 82 3.12 21.90 13.25
N HIS A 83 3.81 20.79 12.99
CA HIS A 83 5.11 20.82 12.35
C HIS A 83 4.91 21.52 11.00
N SER A 84 5.22 22.81 10.97
CA SER A 84 5.51 23.52 9.74
C SER A 84 6.60 22.73 9.03
N ILE A 85 6.19 21.86 8.09
CA ILE A 85 7.09 21.12 7.21
C ILE A 85 7.92 22.18 6.50
N ASN A 86 9.12 22.41 6.99
CA ASN A 86 10.07 23.24 6.29
C ASN A 86 10.40 22.45 5.02
N PRO A 87 10.18 22.97 3.81
CA PRO A 87 10.47 22.25 2.57
C PRO A 87 11.97 21.96 2.37
N PHE A 88 12.81 22.29 3.35
CA PHE A 88 14.24 22.00 3.45
C PHE A 88 14.58 20.94 4.51
N ASP A 89 13.64 20.53 5.36
CA ASP A 89 13.84 19.44 6.32
C ASP A 89 13.65 18.12 5.56
N GLU A 90 14.75 17.62 5.03
CA GLU A 90 14.81 16.40 4.23
C GLU A 90 14.79 15.15 5.09
N PRO A 91 14.16 14.06 4.62
CA PRO A 91 14.39 12.75 5.21
C PRO A 91 15.90 12.43 5.13
N GLU A 92 16.49 12.03 6.27
CA GLU A 92 17.92 11.73 6.45
C GLU A 92 18.52 10.76 5.41
N ASP A 93 17.68 10.06 4.65
CA ASP A 93 18.04 9.07 3.65
C ASP A 93 18.39 9.63 2.26
N TYR A 94 18.34 10.94 2.01
CA TYR A 94 18.70 11.46 0.68
C TYR A 94 20.23 11.43 0.51
N PRO A 95 20.79 10.65 -0.44
CA PRO A 95 22.24 10.44 -0.53
C PRO A 95 23.03 11.69 -0.95
N PHE A 96 22.36 12.82 -1.20
CA PHE A 96 22.99 14.06 -1.62
C PHE A 96 22.32 15.25 -0.93
N PRO A 97 23.05 16.09 -0.17
CA PRO A 97 22.50 17.33 0.36
C PRO A 97 22.03 18.20 -0.82
N THR A 98 20.75 18.60 -0.81
CA THR A 98 20.05 19.40 -1.84
C THR A 98 20.58 20.80 -2.12
N ARG A 99 21.81 21.11 -1.70
CA ARG A 99 22.53 22.32 -2.12
C ARG A 99 22.92 22.34 -3.60
N HIS A 100 22.51 21.34 -4.38
CA HIS A 100 22.77 21.32 -5.81
C HIS A 100 21.88 22.31 -6.58
N ARG A 101 22.51 23.03 -7.51
CA ARG A 101 21.93 24.09 -8.35
C ARG A 101 20.61 23.69 -9.06
N TRP A 102 20.45 22.41 -9.38
CA TRP A 102 19.25 21.89 -10.03
C TRP A 102 18.04 21.81 -9.10
N GLY A 103 18.21 21.48 -7.80
CA GLY A 103 17.13 21.48 -6.81
C GLY A 103 16.50 22.86 -6.66
N ARG A 104 17.35 23.91 -6.60
CA ARG A 104 16.88 25.32 -6.60
C ARG A 104 16.08 25.66 -7.86
N THR A 105 16.47 25.14 -9.01
CA THR A 105 15.78 25.40 -10.29
C THR A 105 14.38 24.80 -10.30
N VAL A 106 14.23 23.55 -9.83
CA VAL A 106 12.92 22.90 -9.70
C VAL A 106 12.07 23.65 -8.68
N PHE A 107 12.62 23.96 -7.50
CA PHE A 107 11.92 24.70 -6.46
C PHE A 107 11.35 26.03 -6.97
N TRP A 108 12.17 26.86 -7.62
CA TRP A 108 11.73 28.16 -8.13
C TRP A 108 10.67 28.04 -9.23
N ALA A 109 10.80 27.07 -10.14
CA ALA A 109 9.78 26.83 -11.16
C ALA A 109 8.43 26.43 -10.55
N PHE A 110 8.46 25.67 -9.46
CA PHE A 110 7.26 25.28 -8.73
C PHE A 110 6.64 26.44 -7.97
N ARG A 111 7.46 27.21 -7.24
CA ARG A 111 7.06 28.40 -6.49
C ARG A 111 6.47 29.49 -7.39
N LEU A 112 7.04 29.70 -8.57
CA LEU A 112 6.56 30.72 -9.53
C LEU A 112 5.45 30.19 -10.45
N GLY A 113 5.15 28.89 -10.42
CA GLY A 113 4.12 28.28 -11.24
C GLY A 113 4.42 28.19 -12.73
N CYS A 114 5.64 28.53 -13.17
CA CYS A 114 5.99 28.61 -14.58
C CYS A 114 7.12 27.65 -14.95
N GLY A 115 6.99 27.02 -16.13
CA GLY A 115 8.06 26.16 -16.68
C GLY A 115 8.38 24.90 -15.88
N ARG A 116 7.44 24.40 -15.04
CA ARG A 116 7.64 23.24 -14.15
C ARG A 116 8.18 22.00 -14.88
N LEU A 117 7.55 21.58 -15.98
CA LEU A 117 8.01 20.43 -16.78
C LEU A 117 9.41 20.65 -17.37
N LYS A 118 9.71 21.87 -17.83
CA LYS A 118 11.03 22.22 -18.37
C LYS A 118 12.11 22.17 -17.29
N ALA A 119 11.79 22.62 -16.08
CA ALA A 119 12.69 22.56 -14.93
C ALA A 119 12.95 21.12 -14.49
N VAL A 120 11.91 20.29 -14.38
CA VAL A 120 12.02 18.85 -14.11
C VAL A 120 12.90 18.16 -15.15
N ARG A 121 12.63 18.37 -16.44
CA ARG A 121 13.40 17.76 -17.53
C ARG A 121 14.89 18.13 -17.46
N ARG A 122 15.20 19.40 -17.19
CA ARG A 122 16.59 19.85 -17.00
C ARG A 122 17.22 19.23 -15.76
N SER A 123 16.47 19.10 -14.66
CA SER A 123 16.93 18.45 -13.44
C SER A 123 17.29 16.99 -13.69
N LEU A 124 16.41 16.24 -14.35
CA LEU A 124 16.63 14.84 -14.70
C LEU A 124 17.82 14.61 -15.63
N ALA A 125 18.19 15.60 -16.45
CA ALA A 125 19.41 15.53 -17.27
C ALA A 125 20.71 15.62 -16.46
N HIS A 126 20.65 16.13 -15.22
CA HIS A 126 21.82 16.29 -14.35
C HIS A 126 21.80 15.35 -13.15
N SER A 127 20.63 14.89 -12.71
CA SER A 127 20.46 14.02 -11.55
C SER A 127 19.25 13.12 -11.77
N PRO A 128 19.34 11.81 -11.50
CA PRO A 128 18.20 10.92 -11.61
C PRO A 128 17.19 11.11 -10.47
N PHE A 129 17.39 12.04 -9.54
CA PHE A 129 16.52 12.22 -8.38
C PHE A 129 15.65 13.48 -8.50
N LEU A 130 14.40 13.35 -8.08
CA LEU A 130 13.45 14.45 -7.96
C LEU A 130 12.89 14.51 -6.54
N PRO A 131 12.64 15.73 -6.02
CA PRO A 131 11.99 15.90 -4.73
C PRO A 131 10.53 15.43 -4.80
N GLU A 132 10.00 14.99 -3.66
CA GLU A 132 8.65 14.40 -3.56
C GLU A 132 7.56 15.31 -4.14
N TYR A 133 7.58 16.61 -3.83
CA TYR A 133 6.59 17.56 -4.37
C TYR A 133 6.61 17.64 -5.90
N ALA A 134 7.77 17.43 -6.52
CA ALA A 134 7.88 17.43 -7.98
C ALA A 134 7.32 16.14 -8.57
N VAL A 135 7.56 15.00 -7.91
CA VAL A 135 6.94 13.72 -8.28
C VAL A 135 5.42 13.80 -8.20
N LYS A 136 4.86 14.29 -7.08
CA LYS A 136 3.41 14.48 -6.91
C LYS A 136 2.81 15.35 -8.00
N TYR A 137 3.43 16.51 -8.28
CA TYR A 137 2.96 17.38 -9.36
C TYR A 137 3.00 16.73 -10.75
N LEU A 138 3.99 15.89 -11.04
CA LEU A 138 4.06 15.20 -12.34
C LEU A 138 2.95 14.16 -12.52
N LEU A 139 2.43 13.62 -11.42
CA LEU A 139 1.38 12.60 -11.41
C LEU A 139 -0.03 13.20 -11.31
N GLU A 140 -0.19 14.25 -10.50
CA GLU A 140 -1.49 14.79 -10.06
C GLU A 140 -1.65 16.29 -10.38
N GLY A 141 -0.63 16.92 -10.94
CA GLY A 141 -0.56 18.37 -11.08
C GLY A 141 -1.76 18.96 -11.82
N PRO A 142 -2.49 19.92 -11.21
CA PRO A 142 -3.61 20.55 -11.89
C PRO A 142 -3.13 21.31 -13.13
N GLY A 143 -3.92 21.23 -14.19
CA GLY A 143 -3.68 21.94 -15.45
C GLY A 143 -2.75 21.23 -16.44
N LEU A 144 -2.25 20.03 -16.13
CA LEU A 144 -1.56 19.20 -17.11
C LEU A 144 -2.58 18.54 -18.04
N THR A 145 -2.38 18.66 -19.34
CA THR A 145 -3.14 17.89 -20.34
C THR A 145 -2.81 16.39 -20.23
N ALA A 146 -3.64 15.51 -20.81
CA ALA A 146 -3.36 14.07 -20.81
C ALA A 146 -2.01 13.75 -21.49
N ALA A 147 -1.66 14.46 -22.58
CA ALA A 147 -0.39 14.29 -23.26
C ALA A 147 0.80 14.71 -22.39
N GLU A 148 0.67 15.80 -21.63
CA GLU A 148 1.70 16.24 -20.68
C GLU A 148 1.86 15.28 -19.51
N HIS A 149 0.77 14.72 -18.98
CA HIS A 149 0.83 13.66 -17.96
C HIS A 149 1.57 12.43 -18.47
N VAL A 150 1.24 11.95 -19.68
CA VAL A 150 1.97 10.82 -20.29
C VAL A 150 3.46 11.15 -20.45
N GLN A 151 3.80 12.36 -20.87
CA GLN A 151 5.18 12.79 -20.97
C GLN A 151 5.86 12.89 -19.59
N ALA A 152 5.15 13.36 -18.57
CA ALA A 152 5.61 13.41 -17.19
C ALA A 152 5.92 12.02 -16.63
N ILE A 153 5.04 11.05 -16.85
CA ILE A 153 5.24 9.65 -16.47
C ILE A 153 6.46 9.04 -17.17
N LYS A 154 6.65 9.33 -18.46
CA LYS A 154 7.85 8.89 -19.19
C LYS A 154 9.14 9.47 -18.58
N MET A 155 9.10 10.71 -18.10
CA MET A 155 10.23 11.32 -17.39
C MET A 155 10.47 10.67 -16.02
N LEU A 156 9.40 10.36 -15.28
CA LEU A 156 9.48 9.63 -14.00
C LEU A 156 10.08 8.24 -14.15
N ALA A 157 9.94 7.61 -15.32
CA ALA A 157 10.58 6.33 -15.61
C ALA A 157 12.13 6.38 -15.66
N CYS A 158 12.70 7.59 -15.74
CA CYS A 158 14.14 7.83 -15.65
C CYS A 158 14.55 8.31 -14.24
N CYS A 159 13.59 8.47 -13.32
CA CYS A 159 13.85 8.91 -11.98
C CYS A 159 14.17 7.71 -11.08
N ALA A 160 15.16 7.84 -10.22
CA ALA A 160 15.63 6.87 -9.24
C ALA A 160 15.04 7.13 -7.82
N SER A 161 14.08 8.05 -7.71
CA SER A 161 13.49 8.42 -6.41
C SER A 161 12.48 7.38 -5.95
N ARG A 162 12.65 6.83 -4.73
CA ARG A 162 11.78 5.80 -4.12
C ARG A 162 10.29 6.17 -4.14
N TYR A 163 10.00 7.48 -4.01
CA TYR A 163 8.66 8.04 -3.95
C TYR A 163 7.88 7.85 -5.25
N VAL A 164 8.56 7.73 -6.40
CA VAL A 164 7.90 7.59 -7.71
C VAL A 164 7.02 6.34 -7.75
N PHE A 165 7.49 5.22 -7.20
CA PHE A 165 6.71 3.99 -7.22
C PHE A 165 5.46 4.11 -6.35
N GLU A 166 5.61 4.54 -5.10
CA GLU A 166 4.49 4.69 -4.17
C GLU A 166 3.45 5.69 -4.68
N SER A 167 3.88 6.87 -5.12
CA SER A 167 2.97 7.87 -5.67
C SER A 167 2.34 7.44 -6.99
N ALA A 168 3.05 6.68 -7.85
CA ALA A 168 2.45 6.16 -9.09
C ALA A 168 1.40 5.08 -8.81
N VAL A 169 1.57 4.26 -7.76
CA VAL A 169 0.57 3.30 -7.28
C VAL A 169 -0.69 4.02 -6.83
N GLU A 170 -0.55 5.08 -6.04
CA GLU A 170 -1.67 5.89 -5.56
C GLU A 170 -2.37 6.62 -6.70
N ALA A 171 -1.62 7.32 -7.57
CA ALA A 171 -2.18 8.01 -8.71
C ALA A 171 -2.90 7.07 -9.69
N LEU A 172 -2.40 5.84 -9.88
CA LEU A 172 -3.09 4.83 -10.69
C LEU A 172 -4.37 4.35 -10.04
N ALA A 173 -4.34 4.09 -8.72
CA ALA A 173 -5.52 3.71 -7.96
C ALA A 173 -6.64 4.76 -8.14
N ASP A 174 -6.33 6.04 -7.93
CA ASP A 174 -7.30 7.13 -7.99
C ASP A 174 -7.84 7.38 -9.41
N ARG A 175 -7.02 7.17 -10.45
CA ARG A 175 -7.44 7.35 -11.85
C ARG A 175 -8.32 6.22 -12.38
N LEU A 176 -8.15 4.99 -11.90
CA LEU A 176 -8.99 3.85 -12.30
C LEU A 176 -10.47 4.06 -11.93
N GLU A 177 -10.76 4.92 -10.95
CA GLU A 177 -12.11 5.30 -10.54
C GLU A 177 -12.74 6.37 -11.45
N SER A 178 -11.97 7.41 -11.78
CA SER A 178 -12.51 8.64 -12.37
C SER A 178 -12.65 8.60 -13.90
N ALA A 179 -11.71 7.96 -14.61
CA ALA A 179 -11.61 8.09 -16.07
C ALA A 179 -11.58 6.76 -16.84
N GLY A 180 -11.52 5.62 -16.14
CA GLY A 180 -11.33 4.32 -16.78
C GLY A 180 -9.94 4.17 -17.41
N CYS A 181 -9.84 3.41 -18.50
CA CYS A 181 -8.58 3.06 -19.16
C CYS A 181 -8.08 4.20 -20.08
N ASP A 182 -7.77 5.37 -19.51
CA ASP A 182 -7.23 6.50 -20.26
C ASP A 182 -5.73 6.30 -20.62
N PRO A 183 -5.16 7.12 -21.53
CA PRO A 183 -3.74 7.01 -21.89
C PRO A 183 -2.78 7.19 -20.72
N VAL A 184 -3.19 7.88 -19.65
CA VAL A 184 -2.38 8.14 -18.46
C VAL A 184 -2.36 6.91 -17.56
N CYS A 185 -3.50 6.26 -17.32
CA CYS A 185 -3.63 4.97 -16.66
C CYS A 185 -2.74 3.93 -17.33
N LYS A 186 -2.76 3.87 -18.67
CA LYS A 186 -1.87 2.98 -19.43
C LYS A 186 -0.40 3.32 -19.19
N ALA A 187 -0.03 4.60 -19.25
CA ALA A 187 1.35 5.03 -19.01
C ALA A 187 1.82 4.72 -17.57
N LEU A 188 0.97 4.88 -16.55
CA LEU A 188 1.26 4.51 -15.16
C LEU A 188 1.43 3.00 -15.01
N ALA A 189 0.52 2.21 -15.59
CA ALA A 189 0.65 0.75 -15.57
C ALA A 189 1.93 0.29 -16.27
N ASP A 190 2.29 0.90 -17.40
CA ASP A 190 3.54 0.61 -18.12
C ASP A 190 4.77 1.02 -17.30
N LEU A 191 4.72 2.16 -16.59
CA LEU A 191 5.78 2.60 -15.67
C LEU A 191 6.02 1.56 -14.58
N LEU A 192 4.95 1.11 -13.90
CA LEU A 192 5.04 0.18 -12.78
C LEU A 192 5.45 -1.25 -13.18
N ARG A 193 5.23 -1.63 -14.44
CA ARG A 193 5.65 -2.93 -15.01
C ARG A 193 7.09 -2.96 -15.51
N ARG A 194 7.77 -1.80 -15.61
CA ARG A 194 9.14 -1.78 -16.14
C ARG A 194 10.08 -2.58 -15.23
N PRO A 195 10.86 -3.53 -15.77
CA PRO A 195 11.84 -4.29 -14.97
C PRO A 195 12.81 -3.37 -14.23
N VAL A 196 13.29 -2.31 -14.88
CA VAL A 196 14.16 -1.31 -14.23
C VAL A 196 13.48 -0.67 -13.01
N VAL A 197 12.18 -0.42 -13.07
CA VAL A 197 11.42 0.12 -11.93
C VAL A 197 11.22 -0.95 -10.86
N GLN A 198 11.15 -2.24 -11.19
CA GLN A 198 10.99 -3.30 -10.20
C GLN A 198 12.32 -3.78 -9.59
N GLU A 199 13.41 -3.70 -10.34
CA GLU A 199 14.77 -4.11 -9.94
C GLU A 199 15.49 -3.00 -9.18
N PHE A 200 15.36 -1.76 -9.66
CA PHE A 200 16.04 -0.61 -9.05
C PHE A 200 15.33 -0.14 -7.79
N TYR A 201 14.00 -0.21 -7.77
CA TYR A 201 13.26 0.04 -6.55
C TYR A 201 13.35 -1.20 -5.70
N TYR A 202 13.95 -1.05 -4.53
CA TYR A 202 14.14 -2.12 -3.57
C TYR A 202 12.89 -3.03 -3.51
N PRO A 203 13.04 -4.37 -3.53
CA PRO A 203 11.93 -5.31 -3.31
C PRO A 203 11.07 -4.96 -2.08
N LYS A 204 11.65 -4.22 -1.13
CA LYS A 204 10.97 -3.61 0.01
C LYS A 204 9.87 -2.62 -0.41
N THR A 205 10.10 -1.70 -1.34
CA THR A 205 9.13 -0.68 -1.77
C THR A 205 7.92 -1.31 -2.47
N VAL A 206 8.14 -2.27 -3.37
CA VAL A 206 7.03 -3.02 -4.02
C VAL A 206 6.21 -3.76 -2.96
N LYS A 207 6.87 -4.45 -2.02
CA LYS A 207 6.18 -5.14 -0.92
C LYS A 207 5.43 -4.19 0.00
N THR A 208 5.99 -3.03 0.32
CA THR A 208 5.31 -2.00 1.14
C THR A 208 4.07 -1.49 0.42
N ALA A 209 4.16 -1.21 -0.88
CA ALA A 209 3.00 -0.80 -1.68
C ALA A 209 1.93 -1.91 -1.75
N GLN A 210 2.32 -3.16 -2.02
CA GLN A 210 1.42 -4.32 -1.99
C GLN A 210 0.75 -4.48 -0.64
N MET A 211 1.49 -4.34 0.48
CA MET A 211 0.92 -4.38 1.83
C MET A 211 -0.16 -3.32 2.04
N ARG A 212 0.10 -2.06 1.65
CA ARG A 212 -0.90 -0.99 1.75
C ARG A 212 -2.14 -1.29 0.88
N LEU A 213 -1.95 -1.86 -0.30
CA LEU A 213 -3.07 -2.29 -1.15
C LEU A 213 -3.87 -3.42 -0.50
N ARG A 214 -3.20 -4.42 0.10
CA ARG A 214 -3.85 -5.51 0.84
C ARG A 214 -4.66 -4.95 2.02
N GLU A 215 -4.11 -4.01 2.79
CA GLU A 215 -4.83 -3.33 3.87
C GLU A 215 -6.09 -2.62 3.35
N ARG A 216 -6.00 -1.94 2.20
CA ARG A 216 -7.16 -1.30 1.56
C ARG A 216 -8.24 -2.29 1.11
N LEU A 217 -7.93 -3.56 0.88
CA LEU A 217 -8.95 -4.59 0.63
C LEU A 217 -9.85 -4.83 1.84
N ALA A 218 -9.42 -4.50 3.06
CA ALA A 218 -10.24 -4.58 4.27
C ALA A 218 -11.18 -3.38 4.46
N SER A 219 -11.06 -2.34 3.63
CA SER A 219 -11.84 -1.10 3.76
C SER A 219 -13.33 -1.35 3.60
N GLU A 220 -14.14 -0.69 4.42
CA GLU A 220 -15.60 -0.67 4.28
C GLU A 220 -16.04 0.09 3.03
N ALA A 221 -15.23 1.05 2.56
CA ALA A 221 -15.48 1.82 1.36
C ALA A 221 -15.29 0.97 0.09
N PRO A 222 -16.36 0.70 -0.68
CA PRO A 222 -16.29 -0.18 -1.85
C PRO A 222 -15.32 0.33 -2.92
N ASP A 223 -15.24 1.64 -3.10
CA ASP A 223 -14.34 2.28 -4.06
C ASP A 223 -12.87 2.05 -3.71
N GLN A 224 -12.51 2.14 -2.42
CA GLN A 224 -11.15 1.83 -1.97
C GLN A 224 -10.77 0.37 -2.27
N ARG A 225 -11.70 -0.57 -2.03
CA ARG A 225 -11.47 -1.98 -2.36
C ARG A 225 -11.32 -2.19 -3.86
N ARG A 226 -12.20 -1.63 -4.66
CA ARG A 226 -12.15 -1.71 -6.13
C ARG A 226 -10.81 -1.20 -6.67
N ARG A 227 -10.34 -0.04 -6.19
CA ARG A 227 -9.03 0.54 -6.54
C ARG A 227 -7.89 -0.41 -6.17
N ALA A 228 -7.93 -0.97 -4.96
CA ALA A 228 -6.91 -1.90 -4.49
C ALA A 228 -6.86 -3.19 -5.31
N ILE A 229 -8.02 -3.77 -5.67
CA ILE A 229 -8.11 -4.98 -6.51
C ILE A 229 -7.51 -4.71 -7.89
N GLY A 230 -7.85 -3.59 -8.52
CA GLY A 230 -7.33 -3.22 -9.84
C GLY A 230 -5.81 -3.10 -9.86
N VAL A 231 -5.23 -2.42 -8.85
CA VAL A 231 -3.77 -2.25 -8.78
C VAL A 231 -3.06 -3.54 -8.33
N LEU A 232 -3.66 -4.36 -7.46
CA LEU A 232 -3.12 -5.69 -7.14
C LEU A 232 -3.15 -6.63 -8.35
N GLY A 233 -4.14 -6.56 -9.22
CA GLY A 233 -4.12 -7.27 -10.51
C GLY A 233 -2.89 -6.92 -11.37
N LEU A 234 -2.32 -5.72 -11.18
CA LEU A 234 -1.14 -5.22 -11.90
C LEU A 234 0.20 -5.43 -11.19
N LEU A 235 0.21 -5.44 -9.86
CA LEU A 235 1.44 -5.51 -9.04
C LEU A 235 1.54 -6.72 -8.13
N GLY A 236 0.43 -7.39 -7.85
CA GLY A 236 0.35 -8.51 -6.92
C GLY A 236 1.23 -9.70 -7.33
N ASP A 237 1.54 -10.52 -6.35
CA ASP A 237 2.33 -11.76 -6.47
C ASP A 237 1.44 -13.01 -6.34
N LEU A 238 2.05 -14.21 -6.35
CA LEU A 238 1.29 -15.46 -6.21
C LEU A 238 0.60 -15.60 -4.83
N GLN A 239 1.09 -14.93 -3.78
CA GLN A 239 0.43 -14.95 -2.47
C GLN A 239 -0.89 -14.18 -2.54
N ASP A 240 -0.93 -13.10 -3.32
CA ASP A 240 -2.15 -12.32 -3.55
C ASP A 240 -3.26 -13.15 -4.21
N ILE A 241 -2.94 -14.16 -5.03
CA ILE A 241 -3.97 -15.05 -5.61
C ILE A 241 -4.77 -15.76 -4.51
N SER A 242 -4.08 -16.25 -3.47
CA SER A 242 -4.75 -16.94 -2.36
C SER A 242 -5.62 -16.00 -1.52
N LEU A 243 -5.14 -14.78 -1.27
CA LEU A 243 -5.91 -13.73 -0.61
C LEU A 243 -7.16 -13.36 -1.41
N LEU A 244 -7.02 -13.11 -2.72
CA LEU A 244 -8.13 -12.74 -3.59
C LEU A 244 -9.16 -13.87 -3.74
N ALA A 245 -8.72 -15.13 -3.76
CA ALA A 245 -9.60 -16.29 -3.78
C ALA A 245 -10.43 -16.40 -2.48
N ASP A 246 -9.78 -16.25 -1.32
CA ASP A 246 -10.48 -16.27 -0.03
C ASP A 246 -11.48 -15.10 0.07
N LEU A 247 -11.11 -13.91 -0.42
CA LEU A 247 -12.02 -12.76 -0.48
C LEU A 247 -13.20 -12.99 -1.42
N ALA A 248 -13.00 -13.67 -2.55
CA ALA A 248 -14.09 -14.04 -3.46
C ALA A 248 -15.03 -15.08 -2.83
N ALA A 249 -14.51 -15.97 -1.98
CA ALA A 249 -15.28 -16.99 -1.28
C ALA A 249 -16.11 -16.46 -0.12
N VAL A 250 -15.70 -15.36 0.52
CA VAL A 250 -16.50 -14.67 1.56
C VAL A 250 -17.84 -14.15 1.03
N GLY A 251 -17.93 -13.95 -0.29
CA GLY A 251 -19.13 -13.43 -0.94
C GLY A 251 -19.31 -11.92 -0.74
N ASP A 252 -20.39 -11.41 -1.31
CA ASP A 252 -20.75 -9.99 -1.19
C ASP A 252 -21.20 -9.71 0.25
N VAL A 253 -20.37 -8.96 0.99
CA VAL A 253 -20.76 -8.36 2.27
C VAL A 253 -21.81 -7.28 1.99
N ASP A 254 -22.70 -6.98 2.94
CA ASP A 254 -23.59 -5.80 2.83
C ASP A 254 -22.76 -4.56 2.46
N GLY A 255 -22.99 -3.99 1.28
CA GLY A 255 -22.16 -2.91 0.71
C GLY A 255 -21.05 -3.37 -0.25
N ALA A 256 -21.08 -4.59 -0.78
CA ALA A 256 -20.27 -4.96 -1.93
C ALA A 256 -20.63 -4.10 -3.16
N PHE A 257 -19.63 -3.69 -3.93
CA PHE A 257 -19.93 -2.99 -5.19
C PHE A 257 -20.33 -4.02 -6.26
N PRO A 258 -21.21 -3.66 -7.22
CA PRO A 258 -21.59 -4.55 -8.29
C PRO A 258 -20.35 -5.07 -9.02
N ASN A 259 -20.23 -6.40 -9.13
CA ASN A 259 -19.13 -7.11 -9.80
C ASN A 259 -17.80 -7.17 -9.02
N GLU A 260 -17.80 -7.02 -7.69
CA GLU A 260 -16.59 -7.17 -6.88
C GLU A 260 -15.92 -8.54 -7.08
N THR A 261 -16.68 -9.64 -7.04
CA THR A 261 -16.16 -10.99 -7.34
C THR A 261 -15.53 -11.07 -8.74
N THR A 262 -16.18 -10.49 -9.76
CA THR A 262 -15.64 -10.47 -11.13
C THR A 262 -14.31 -9.70 -11.19
N ALA A 263 -14.20 -8.59 -10.46
CA ALA A 263 -12.96 -7.82 -10.38
C ALA A 263 -11.84 -8.60 -9.69
N LEU A 264 -12.15 -9.33 -8.60
CA LEU A 264 -11.20 -10.22 -7.91
C LEU A 264 -10.68 -11.31 -8.85
N LEU A 265 -11.59 -11.99 -9.57
CA LEU A 265 -11.22 -13.04 -10.52
C LEU A 265 -10.37 -12.49 -11.68
N ALA A 266 -10.71 -11.31 -12.20
CA ALA A 266 -9.92 -10.65 -13.23
C ALA A 266 -8.52 -10.27 -12.72
N ALA A 267 -8.39 -9.80 -11.48
CA ALA A 267 -7.10 -9.52 -10.87
C ALA A 267 -6.26 -10.81 -10.71
N MET A 268 -6.86 -11.91 -10.27
CA MET A 268 -6.19 -13.22 -10.18
C MET A 268 -5.69 -13.71 -11.55
N ASP A 269 -6.50 -13.59 -12.60
CA ASP A 269 -6.11 -13.96 -13.97
C ASP A 269 -4.97 -13.07 -14.50
N GLN A 270 -4.98 -11.77 -14.19
CA GLN A 270 -3.87 -10.88 -14.55
C GLN A 270 -2.57 -11.22 -13.83
N ILE A 271 -2.64 -11.61 -12.55
CA ILE A 271 -1.46 -12.06 -11.80
C ILE A 271 -0.95 -13.37 -12.42
N SER A 272 -1.81 -14.37 -12.62
CA SER A 272 -1.39 -15.71 -13.08
C SER A 272 -0.74 -15.74 -14.46
N ARG A 273 -1.06 -14.78 -15.33
CA ARG A 273 -0.50 -14.66 -16.69
C ARG A 273 0.88 -14.00 -16.75
N ARG A 274 1.43 -13.51 -15.64
CA ARG A 274 2.73 -12.83 -15.67
C ARG A 274 3.87 -13.83 -15.84
N PRO A 275 4.77 -13.62 -16.82
CA PRO A 275 5.80 -14.60 -17.16
C PRO A 275 6.90 -14.77 -16.11
N ASN A 276 7.02 -13.87 -15.13
CA ASN A 276 8.17 -13.78 -14.21
C ASN A 276 7.75 -13.73 -12.72
N LEU A 277 6.70 -14.43 -12.32
CA LEU A 277 6.30 -14.56 -10.90
C LEU A 277 7.04 -15.68 -10.16
#